data_AF-A0A5B0GPE3-F1
#
_entry.id   AF-A0A5B0GPE3-F1
#
_cell.length_a   1.000
_cell.length_b   1.000
_cell.length_c   1.000
_cell.angle_alpha   90.00
_cell.angle_beta   90.00
_cell.angle_gamma   90.00
#
_symmetry.space_group_name_H-M   'P 1'
#
loop_
_entity.id
_entity.type
_entity.pdbx_description
1 polymer ?
#
loop_
_entity_poly.entity_id
_entity_poly.type
_entity_poly.pdbx_seq_one_letter_code
_entity_poly.pdbx_strand_id
1 'polypeptide(L)' 'MKSKTFIEQTERNAKVLDAIHYARYALVRFHSLPVTMEGEQFDMDFSLEIRKLTEAMEVMGIDTSDGLSAPPFPRDRDD' A
#
# COMPACT_ATOMS: atom_id res chain seq x y z
N MET A 1 -11.00 1.76 32.24
CA MET A 1 -9.90 2.55 31.64
C MET A 1 -9.05 1.81 30.61
N LYS A 2 -8.87 0.48 30.69
CA LYS A 2 -8.08 -0.29 29.71
C LYS A 2 -8.74 -0.55 28.34
N SER A 3 -10.07 -0.45 28.26
CA SER A 3 -10.84 -0.71 27.03
C SER A 3 -10.70 0.41 25.99
N LYS A 4 -10.65 1.67 26.43
CA LYS A 4 -10.56 2.83 25.52
C LYS A 4 -9.23 2.88 24.76
N THR A 5 -8.12 2.64 25.45
CA THR A 5 -6.77 2.59 24.84
C THR A 5 -6.59 1.43 23.88
N PHE A 6 -7.25 0.28 24.12
CA PHE A 6 -7.22 -0.84 23.19
C PHE A 6 -7.94 -0.54 21.87
N ILE A 7 -9.10 0.13 21.95
CA ILE A 7 -9.87 0.55 20.76
C ILE A 7 -9.07 1.58 19.96
N GLU A 8 -8.53 2.61 20.61
CA GLU A 8 -7.71 3.64 19.94
C GLU A 8 -6.47 3.06 19.25
N GLN A 9 -5.79 2.08 19.87
CA GLN A 9 -4.64 1.41 19.26
C GLN A 9 -5.06 0.57 18.04
N THR A 10 -6.22 -0.09 18.11
CA THR A 10 -6.76 -0.89 17.00
C THR A 10 -7.13 -0.01 15.81
N GLU A 11 -7.80 1.13 16.05
CA GLU A 11 -8.13 2.11 15.01
C GLU A 11 -6.89 2.71 14.35
N ARG A 12 -5.86 3.03 15.16
CA ARG A 12 -4.58 3.51 14.64
C ARG A 12 -3.92 2.47 13.74
N ASN A 13 -3.87 1.21 14.19
CA ASN A 13 -3.29 0.12 13.42
C ASN A 13 -4.06 -0.11 12.10
N ALA A 14 -5.39 -0.03 12.12
CA ALA A 14 -6.22 -0.15 10.92
C ALA A 14 -5.92 0.96 9.90
N LYS A 15 -5.80 2.22 10.34
CA LYS A 15 -5.45 3.35 9.45
C LYS A 15 -4.06 3.21 8.85
N VAL A 16 -3.09 2.76 9.64
CA VAL A 16 -1.71 2.51 9.16
C VAL A 16 -1.72 1.39 8.12
N LEU A 17 -2.45 0.31 8.38
CA LEU A 17 -2.55 -0.81 7.45
C LEU A 17 -3.20 -0.39 6.12
N ASP A 18 -4.29 0.37 6.17
CA ASP A 18 -4.97 0.88 4.98
C ASP A 18 -4.04 1.74 4.12
N ALA A 19 -3.27 2.64 4.74
CA ALA A 19 -2.28 3.46 4.05
C ALA A 19 -1.16 2.62 3.41
N ILE A 20 -0.66 1.59 4.11
CA ILE A 20 0.35 0.67 3.59
C ILE A 20 -0.20 -0.13 2.41
N HIS A 21 -1.44 -0.61 2.51
CA HIS A 21 -2.12 -1.35 1.43
C HIS A 21 -2.27 -0.47 0.18
N TYR A 22 -2.70 0.78 0.34
CA TYR A 22 -2.82 1.75 -0.75
C TYR A 22 -1.46 2.02 -1.42
N ALA A 23 -0.41 2.23 -0.63
CA ALA A 23 0.95 2.44 -1.14
C ALA A 23 1.48 1.22 -1.89
N ARG A 24 1.31 0.02 -1.34
CA ARG A 24 1.73 -1.23 -1.96
C ARG A 24 1.00 -1.46 -3.28
N TYR A 25 -0.32 -1.22 -3.32
CA TYR A 25 -1.12 -1.30 -4.53
C TYR A 25 -0.57 -0.40 -5.64
N ALA A 26 -0.34 0.89 -5.34
CA ALA A 26 0.18 1.85 -6.31
C ALA A 26 1.55 1.39 -6.85
N LEU A 27 2.48 1.02 -5.96
CA LEU A 27 3.83 0.61 -6.37
C LEU A 27 3.80 -0.65 -7.23
N VAL A 28 3.00 -1.67 -6.89
CA VAL A 28 2.85 -2.86 -7.73
C VAL A 28 2.24 -2.50 -9.09
N ARG A 29 1.30 -1.54 -9.13
CA ARG A 29 0.66 -1.13 -10.39
C ARG A 29 1.62 -0.40 -11.34
N PHE A 30 2.54 0.38 -10.78
CA PHE A 30 3.52 1.16 -11.54
C PHE A 30 4.84 0.39 -11.78
N HIS A 31 5.12 -0.64 -11.00
CA HIS A 31 6.29 -1.47 -11.24
C HIS A 31 6.28 -2.07 -12.65
N SER A 32 7.46 -2.10 -13.26
CA SER A 32 7.69 -2.54 -14.64
C SER A 32 6.97 -1.71 -15.70
N LEU A 33 6.38 -0.55 -15.36
CA LEU A 33 5.92 0.37 -16.39
C LEU A 33 7.12 1.08 -17.00
N PRO A 34 7.18 1.16 -18.34
CA PRO A 34 8.24 1.87 -19.04
C PRO A 34 8.07 3.38 -18.84
N VAL A 35 9.18 4.06 -18.58
CA VAL A 35 9.29 5.51 -18.50
C VAL A 35 10.40 5.97 -19.43
N THR A 36 10.19 7.11 -20.08
CA THR A 36 11.20 7.77 -20.89
C THR A 36 11.72 8.99 -20.15
N MET A 37 13.02 9.06 -19.88
CA MET A 37 13.71 10.27 -19.42
C MET A 37 14.93 10.52 -20.29
N GLU A 38 15.13 11.76 -20.70
CA GLU A 38 16.29 12.19 -21.48
C GLU A 38 16.51 11.38 -22.79
N GLY A 39 15.46 10.78 -23.34
CA GLY A 39 15.52 9.96 -24.56
C GLY A 39 15.87 8.49 -24.32
N GLU A 40 16.14 8.10 -23.07
CA GLU A 40 16.32 6.70 -22.67
C GLU A 40 15.02 6.12 -22.10
N GLN A 41 14.78 4.84 -22.37
CA GLN A 41 13.64 4.09 -21.84
C GLN A 41 14.12 3.08 -20.81
N PHE A 42 13.50 3.10 -19.63
CA PHE A 42 13.74 2.13 -18.57
C PHE A 42 12.42 1.78 -17.89
N ASP A 43 12.38 0.60 -17.28
CA ASP A 43 11.24 0.16 -16.51
C ASP A 43 11.36 0.67 -15.07
N MET A 44 10.24 1.12 -14.49
CA MET A 44 10.22 1.48 -13.07
C MET A 44 10.45 0.24 -12.20
N ASP A 45 11.52 0.24 -11.41
CA ASP A 45 11.79 -0.81 -10.44
C ASP A 45 11.45 -0.33 -9.02
N PHE A 46 10.39 -0.91 -8.45
CA PHE A 46 9.95 -0.69 -7.07
C PHE A 46 10.06 -1.97 -6.24
N SER A 47 10.86 -2.95 -6.66
CA SER A 47 10.97 -4.26 -6.02
C SER A 47 11.35 -4.15 -4.53
N LEU A 48 12.20 -3.19 -4.19
CA LEU A 48 12.64 -2.97 -2.81
C LEU A 48 11.53 -2.38 -1.94
N GLU A 49 10.80 -1.39 -2.43
CA GLU A 49 9.69 -0.74 -1.73
C GLU A 49 8.55 -1.73 -1.53
N ILE A 50 8.18 -2.47 -2.59
CA ILE A 50 7.15 -3.51 -2.55
C ILE A 50 7.52 -4.57 -1.51
N ARG A 51 8.78 -5.03 -1.48
CA ARG A 51 9.25 -6.00 -0.50
C ARG A 51 9.14 -5.48 0.93
N LYS A 52 9.62 -4.25 1.20
CA LYS A 52 9.55 -3.65 2.54
C LYS A 52 8.11 -3.49 3.05
N LEU A 53 7.19 -3.07 2.17
CA LEU A 53 5.78 -2.95 2.55
C LEU A 53 5.15 -4.33 2.80
N THR A 54 5.52 -5.33 1.99
CA THR A 54 5.06 -6.72 2.19
C THR A 54 5.53 -7.27 3.53
N GLU A 55 6.84 -7.16 3.83
CA GLU A 55 7.41 -7.58 5.13
C GLU A 55 6.72 -6.86 6.32
N ALA A 56 6.43 -5.57 6.19
CA ALA A 56 5.73 -4.82 7.24
C ALA A 56 4.28 -5.31 7.46
N MET A 57 3.55 -5.65 6.39
CA MET A 57 2.19 -6.21 6.48
C MET A 57 2.20 -7.61 7.09
N GLU A 58 3.15 -8.46 6.71
CA GLU A 58 3.33 -9.82 7.25
C GLU A 58 3.62 -9.79 8.76
N VAL A 59 4.47 -8.87 9.23
CA VAL A 59 4.74 -8.68 10.67
C VAL A 59 3.48 -8.27 11.43
N MET A 60 2.54 -7.58 10.77
CA MET A 60 1.23 -7.23 11.34
C MET A 60 0.20 -8.38 11.28
N GLY A 61 0.60 -9.55 10.78
CA GLY A 61 -0.25 -10.74 10.66
C GLY A 61 -1.21 -10.69 9.47
N ILE A 62 -0.92 -9.85 8.47
CA ILE A 62 -1.74 -9.73 7.26
C ILE A 62 -1.20 -10.68 6.19
N ASP A 63 -2.09 -11.49 5.64
CA ASP A 63 -1.76 -12.34 4.51
C ASP A 63 -1.69 -11.49 3.24
N THR A 64 -0.50 -11.43 2.63
CA THR A 64 -0.23 -10.70 1.39
C THR A 64 -0.15 -11.61 0.16
N SER A 65 -0.46 -12.91 0.32
CA SER A 65 -0.54 -13.87 -0.79
C SER A 65 -1.81 -13.69 -1.63
N ASP A 66 -2.87 -13.15 -1.01
CA ASP A 66 -4.07 -12.73 -1.72
C ASP A 66 -3.76 -11.57 -2.68
N GLY A 67 -4.43 -11.58 -3.83
CA GLY A 67 -4.30 -10.53 -4.84
C GLY A 67 -4.60 -9.15 -4.25
N LEU A 68 -3.81 -8.15 -4.65
CA LEU A 68 -4.02 -6.77 -4.22
C LEU A 68 -5.37 -6.26 -4.73
N SER A 69 -6.31 -6.02 -3.81
CA SER A 69 -7.55 -5.33 -4.14
C SER A 69 -7.24 -3.85 -4.39
N ALA A 70 -7.79 -3.33 -5.49
CA ALA A 70 -7.74 -1.91 -5.75
C ALA A 70 -8.40 -1.16 -4.58
N PRO A 71 -7.76 -0.11 -4.06
CA PRO A 71 -8.40 0.70 -3.05
C PRO A 71 -9.70 1.27 -3.63
N PRO A 72 -10.72 1.52 -2.78
CA PRO A 72 -11.93 2.16 -3.25
C PRO A 72 -11.53 3.47 -3.91
N PHE A 73 -11.88 3.63 -5.20
CA PHE A 73 -11.73 4.92 -5.85
C PHE A 73 -12.41 5.94 -4.94
N PRO A 74 -11.75 7.08 -4.64
CA PRO A 74 -12.49 8.22 -4.12
C PRO A 74 -13.69 8.39 -5.05
N ARG A 75 -14.92 8.22 -4.54
CA ARG A 75 -16.07 8.71 -5.28
C ARG A 75 -15.77 10.20 -5.41
N ASP A 76 -15.40 10.62 -6.61
CA ASP A 76 -14.97 11.99 -6.82
C ASP A 76 -16.03 12.91 -6.23
N ARG A 77 -15.52 13.97 -5.61
CA ARG A 77 -16.28 15.16 -5.25
C ARG A 77 -17.23 15.42 -6.40
N ASP A 78 -18.53 15.35 -6.13
CA ASP A 78 -19.55 15.78 -7.07
C ASP A 78 -19.20 17.23 -7.48
N ASP A 79 -18.72 17.42 -8.71
CA ASP A 79 -18.60 18.72 -9.38
C ASP A 79 -20.01 19.31 -9.62
#